data_AF-J4TSL8-F1
#
_entry.id   AF-J4TSL8-F1
#
_cell.length_a   1.000
_cell.length_b   1.000
_cell.length_c   1.000
_cell.angle_alpha   90.00
_cell.angle_beta   90.00
_cell.angle_gamma   90.00
#
_symmetry.space_group_name_H-M   'P 1'
#
loop_
_entity.id
_entity.type
_entity.pdbx_description
1 polymer ?
#
loop_
_entity_poly.entity_id
_entity_poly.type
_entity_poly.pdbx_seq_one_letter_code
_entity_poly.pdbx_strand_id
1 'polypeptide(L)'
;MDRYGHIAHQEGNVCYYMQRLFKYNAYYNGSEDVRMFVGDLKCWMKSSMYVCEKYYDKRLSMLFWKNHPLQQLHLLGCIVGLQYKWIGRQEFILFQLDDCTSAPSSISFGGDSRFLTCKVAKDVIMSSYLSATDLTGLTVHVYGQISLNYQELRVQCLKTCHTLAEEIDHWKMTMNTREQLDKPWSLSESAIGELFTQEQERTPEKTQFEMANQNFVNLGYKTPESKRNKTTFIEQLQEEHIKNELEITSPYGNSNTSTSLKPLSFQFVSSLKDFPDVGYSNSPDRINNDDEKSLKAQECKGVSLPVTVSNKTSAKSSLMLILLELRVEEISSFDLYELREVRSIVTSLASFHFQQQNVIIMKSLDTCENETFQNLVDGLANLGLIELRGVASKVLDLLPLRKLFDYAQKRILVLVKLQCYTGTIELHHVQEKLHLPCITINGIISVFKEGLKQTANQYPQVLKKWWIDLNSKNGSEDQRNGFLLHLEYVTNS
;
A
#
# COMPACT_ATOMS: atom_id res chain seq x y z
N MET A 1 15.51 -8.62 -47.72
CA MET A 1 14.09 -8.22 -47.82
C MET A 1 13.26 -9.46 -47.56
N ASP A 2 12.30 -9.35 -46.65
CA ASP A 2 11.38 -10.43 -46.28
C ASP A 2 10.63 -10.95 -47.52
N ARG A 3 10.74 -12.25 -47.83
CA ARG A 3 10.13 -12.90 -49.02
C ARG A 3 8.61 -12.80 -49.05
N TYR A 4 7.97 -12.66 -47.89
CA TYR A 4 6.52 -12.73 -47.77
C TYR A 4 5.89 -11.45 -47.21
N GLY A 5 6.71 -10.44 -46.87
CA GLY A 5 6.24 -9.19 -46.26
C GLY A 5 5.46 -9.42 -44.97
N HIS A 6 5.80 -10.48 -44.21
CA HIS A 6 5.15 -10.91 -42.97
C HIS A 6 5.64 -10.14 -41.73
N ILE A 7 6.78 -9.46 -41.84
CA ILE A 7 7.45 -8.68 -40.81
C ILE A 7 7.04 -7.20 -40.93
N ALA A 8 6.48 -6.63 -39.86
CA ALA A 8 6.20 -5.20 -39.74
C ALA A 8 7.46 -4.39 -39.42
N HIS A 9 8.34 -4.92 -38.57
CA HIS A 9 9.63 -4.30 -38.24
C HIS A 9 10.66 -5.33 -37.79
N GLN A 10 11.95 -5.05 -37.96
CA GLN A 10 13.03 -5.91 -37.47
C GLN A 10 14.06 -5.08 -36.71
N GLU A 11 14.35 -5.47 -35.47
CA GLU A 11 15.35 -4.85 -34.61
C GLU A 11 16.41 -5.90 -34.24
N GLY A 12 17.55 -5.84 -34.91
CA GLY A 12 18.58 -6.88 -34.81
C GLY A 12 18.05 -8.26 -35.22
N ASN A 13 18.08 -9.22 -34.30
CA ASN A 13 17.59 -10.59 -34.52
C ASN A 13 16.11 -10.77 -34.14
N VAL A 14 15.41 -9.71 -33.73
CA VAL A 14 14.01 -9.78 -33.31
C VAL A 14 13.11 -9.25 -34.41
N CYS A 15 12.16 -10.08 -34.85
CA CYS A 15 11.16 -9.72 -35.85
C CYS A 15 9.82 -9.41 -35.17
N TYR A 16 9.25 -8.25 -35.49
CA TYR A 16 7.89 -7.85 -35.15
C TYR A 16 6.98 -8.15 -36.34
N TYR A 17 5.96 -8.98 -36.14
CA TYR A 17 5.12 -9.51 -37.20
C TYR A 17 3.86 -8.68 -37.43
N MET A 18 3.25 -8.76 -38.60
CA MET A 18 1.94 -8.14 -38.83
C MET A 18 0.86 -8.69 -37.89
N GLN A 19 -0.08 -7.84 -37.48
CA GLN A 19 -1.12 -8.16 -36.49
C GLN A 19 -1.94 -9.42 -36.82
N ARG A 20 -2.21 -9.70 -38.10
CA ARG A 20 -2.93 -10.91 -38.55
C ARG A 20 -2.24 -12.23 -38.15
N LEU A 21 -0.95 -12.16 -37.82
CA LEU A 21 -0.13 -13.31 -37.43
C LEU A 21 -0.14 -13.55 -35.92
N PHE A 22 -0.65 -12.62 -35.11
CA PHE A 22 -0.63 -12.75 -33.64
C PHE A 22 -1.40 -13.98 -33.15
N LYS A 23 -2.42 -14.43 -33.88
CA LYS A 23 -3.18 -15.67 -33.57
C LYS A 23 -2.32 -16.95 -33.51
N TYR A 24 -1.13 -16.95 -34.12
CA TYR A 24 -0.19 -18.08 -34.05
C TYR A 24 0.73 -18.00 -32.82
N ASN A 25 0.69 -16.91 -32.06
CA ASN A 25 1.36 -16.83 -30.77
C ASN A 25 0.48 -17.46 -29.70
N ALA A 26 1.03 -18.42 -28.96
CA ALA A 26 0.32 -19.15 -27.91
C ALA A 26 -0.18 -18.24 -26.77
N TYR A 27 0.54 -17.15 -26.49
CA TYR A 27 0.19 -16.17 -25.45
C TYR A 27 -0.85 -15.14 -25.91
N TYR A 28 -1.10 -15.06 -27.21
CA TYR A 28 -2.13 -14.18 -27.78
C TYR A 28 -3.47 -14.90 -27.91
N ASN A 29 -3.45 -16.13 -28.45
CA ASN A 29 -4.68 -16.89 -28.70
C ASN A 29 -5.30 -17.51 -27.43
N GLY A 30 -4.65 -17.34 -26.27
CA GLY A 30 -5.12 -17.86 -24.97
C GLY A 30 -4.86 -19.34 -24.75
N SER A 31 -4.02 -19.99 -25.56
CA SER A 31 -3.63 -21.39 -25.34
C SER A 31 -2.67 -21.55 -24.16
N GLU A 32 -1.88 -20.52 -23.85
CA GLU A 32 -0.99 -20.47 -22.70
C GLU A 32 -1.41 -19.36 -21.71
N ASP A 33 -1.35 -19.67 -20.40
CA ASP A 33 -1.65 -18.72 -19.33
C ASP A 33 -0.45 -17.79 -19.10
N VAL A 34 -0.65 -16.49 -19.34
CA VAL A 34 0.42 -15.48 -19.21
C VAL A 34 0.45 -14.95 -17.78
N ARG A 35 1.21 -15.64 -16.93
CA ARG A 35 1.48 -15.19 -15.56
C ARG A 35 2.59 -14.16 -15.53
N MET A 36 2.39 -13.08 -14.78
CA MET A 36 3.34 -11.98 -14.76
C MET A 36 3.44 -11.32 -13.39
N PHE A 37 4.61 -10.76 -13.09
CA PHE A 37 4.78 -9.85 -11.96
C PHE A 37 4.39 -8.41 -12.35
N VAL A 38 3.86 -7.63 -11.41
CA VAL A 38 3.51 -6.21 -11.58
C VAL A 38 4.72 -5.38 -11.98
N GLY A 39 5.88 -5.66 -11.37
CA GLY A 39 7.13 -4.98 -11.71
C GLY A 39 7.51 -5.16 -13.18
N ASP A 40 7.40 -6.39 -13.69
CA ASP A 40 7.67 -6.69 -15.10
C ASP A 40 6.67 -6.04 -16.03
N LEU A 41 5.39 -6.18 -15.69
CA LEU A 41 4.29 -5.62 -16.44
C LEU A 41 4.50 -4.12 -16.69
N LYS A 42 4.83 -3.36 -15.65
CA LYS A 42 5.13 -1.94 -15.76
C LYS A 42 6.34 -1.65 -16.65
N CYS A 43 7.40 -2.46 -16.57
CA CYS A 43 8.55 -2.32 -17.47
C CYS A 43 8.12 -2.46 -18.92
N TRP A 44 7.35 -3.51 -19.21
CA TRP A 44 6.96 -3.85 -20.56
C TRP A 44 5.87 -2.95 -21.11
N MET A 45 5.01 -2.36 -20.28
CA MET A 45 4.03 -1.37 -20.73
C MET A 45 4.70 -0.19 -21.44
N LYS A 46 5.82 0.33 -20.90
CA LYS A 46 6.57 1.42 -21.52
C LYS A 46 7.18 1.01 -22.86
N SER A 47 7.87 -0.14 -22.88
CA SER A 47 8.44 -0.68 -24.12
C SER A 47 7.36 -0.95 -25.17
N SER A 48 6.18 -1.40 -24.74
CA SER A 48 5.05 -1.68 -25.60
C SER A 48 4.42 -0.42 -26.20
N MET A 49 4.34 0.67 -25.44
CA MET A 49 3.90 1.96 -25.98
C MET A 49 4.82 2.40 -27.13
N TYR A 50 6.13 2.28 -26.94
CA TYR A 50 7.12 2.59 -27.99
C TYR A 50 6.97 1.67 -29.22
N VAL A 51 6.86 0.36 -28.99
CA VAL A 51 6.65 -0.62 -30.06
C VAL A 51 5.37 -0.35 -30.85
N CYS A 52 4.26 -0.08 -30.16
CA CYS A 52 2.98 0.24 -30.80
C CYS A 52 3.07 1.52 -31.63
N GLU A 53 3.68 2.58 -31.10
CA GLU A 53 3.77 3.87 -31.80
C GLU A 53 4.73 3.82 -33.00
N LYS A 54 5.84 3.07 -32.89
CA LYS A 54 6.91 3.08 -33.89
C LYS A 54 6.77 1.99 -34.95
N TYR A 55 6.29 0.80 -34.56
CA TYR A 55 6.27 -0.39 -35.45
C TYR A 55 4.87 -0.70 -35.98
N TYR A 56 3.82 -0.13 -35.38
CA TYR A 56 2.43 -0.42 -35.74
C TYR A 56 1.61 0.88 -35.91
N ASP A 57 0.37 0.73 -36.36
CA ASP A 57 -0.59 1.83 -36.43
C ASP A 57 -0.91 2.35 -35.02
N LYS A 58 -1.09 3.66 -34.85
CA LYS A 58 -1.52 4.32 -33.60
C LYS A 58 -2.79 3.72 -32.99
N ARG A 59 -3.60 3.03 -33.79
CA ARG A 59 -4.79 2.31 -33.34
C ARG A 59 -4.48 1.05 -32.53
N LEU A 60 -3.28 0.46 -32.69
CA LEU A 60 -2.88 -0.71 -31.91
C LEU A 60 -2.42 -0.27 -30.52
N SER A 61 -3.09 -0.78 -29.49
CA SER A 61 -2.70 -0.59 -28.09
C SER A 61 -2.68 -1.97 -27.43
N MET A 62 -1.51 -2.57 -27.31
CA MET A 62 -1.34 -3.95 -26.84
C MET A 62 -0.03 -4.11 -26.09
N LEU A 63 -0.04 -4.94 -25.05
CA LEU A 63 1.17 -5.28 -24.34
C LEU A 63 2.02 -6.25 -25.16
N PHE A 64 3.31 -5.94 -25.25
CA PHE A 64 4.34 -6.79 -25.82
C PHE A 64 5.38 -7.11 -24.75
N TRP A 65 5.71 -8.39 -24.62
CA TRP A 65 6.96 -8.82 -23.99
C TRP A 65 7.94 -9.15 -25.10
N LYS A 66 8.99 -8.32 -25.26
CA LYS A 66 9.82 -8.33 -26.47
C LYS A 66 8.93 -8.24 -27.73
N ASN A 67 8.86 -9.29 -28.55
CA ASN A 67 7.99 -9.37 -29.72
C ASN A 67 6.77 -10.30 -29.53
N HIS A 68 6.50 -10.80 -28.33
CA HIS A 68 5.30 -11.58 -28.03
C HIS A 68 4.11 -10.65 -27.78
N PRO A 69 3.06 -10.66 -28.62
CA PRO A 69 1.81 -9.96 -28.33
C PRO A 69 1.06 -10.69 -27.21
N LEU A 70 0.69 -9.97 -26.15
CA LEU A 70 0.00 -10.52 -24.98
C LEU A 70 -1.42 -9.96 -24.93
N GLN A 71 -2.41 -10.86 -24.93
CA GLN A 71 -3.82 -10.46 -24.93
C GLN A 71 -4.43 -10.45 -23.54
N GLN A 72 -4.25 -11.53 -22.78
CA GLN A 72 -4.80 -11.68 -21.44
C GLN A 72 -3.68 -12.01 -20.47
N LEU A 73 -3.73 -11.39 -19.30
CA LEU A 73 -2.75 -11.54 -18.25
C LEU A 73 -3.37 -12.15 -17.01
N HIS A 74 -2.55 -12.85 -16.25
CA HIS A 74 -2.86 -13.41 -14.96
C HIS A 74 -1.84 -12.90 -13.94
N LEU A 75 -2.31 -12.10 -13.00
CA LEU A 75 -1.51 -11.58 -11.89
C LEU A 75 -2.00 -12.18 -10.58
N LEU A 76 -1.15 -12.19 -9.57
CA LEU A 76 -1.50 -12.50 -8.20
C LEU A 76 -0.97 -11.39 -7.30
N GLY A 77 -1.80 -10.88 -6.41
CA GLY A 77 -1.35 -9.90 -5.43
C GLY A 77 -2.43 -9.51 -4.43
N CYS A 78 -2.03 -8.71 -3.45
CA CYS A 78 -2.89 -8.16 -2.43
C CYS A 78 -3.59 -6.89 -2.95
N ILE A 79 -4.91 -6.80 -2.72
CA ILE A 79 -5.70 -5.61 -3.04
C ILE A 79 -5.44 -4.52 -1.99
N VAL A 80 -5.04 -3.33 -2.46
CA VAL A 80 -4.84 -2.11 -1.68
C VAL A 80 -5.59 -0.94 -2.31
N GLY A 81 -5.89 0.10 -1.53
CA GLY A 81 -6.40 1.38 -2.06
C GLY A 81 -7.70 1.27 -2.88
N LEU A 82 -8.77 0.75 -2.27
CA LEU A 82 -10.06 0.54 -2.92
C LEU A 82 -10.86 1.86 -3.07
N GLN A 83 -11.36 2.13 -4.27
CA GLN A 83 -12.15 3.31 -4.61
C GLN A 83 -13.33 2.92 -5.49
N TYR A 84 -14.50 3.49 -5.21
CA TYR A 84 -15.69 3.33 -6.03
C TYR A 84 -15.85 4.55 -6.94
N LYS A 85 -16.03 4.30 -8.24
CA LYS A 85 -16.28 5.37 -9.21
C LYS A 85 -17.41 4.98 -10.14
N TRP A 86 -18.31 5.94 -10.36
CA TRP A 86 -19.28 5.87 -11.44
C TRP A 86 -18.62 6.38 -12.72
N ILE A 87 -18.54 5.53 -13.74
CA ILE A 87 -18.00 5.90 -15.06
C ILE A 87 -19.07 5.59 -16.10
N GLY A 88 -19.63 6.64 -16.69
CA GLY A 88 -20.80 6.53 -17.56
C GLY A 88 -22.03 6.05 -16.77
N ARG A 89 -22.58 4.89 -17.14
CA ARG A 89 -23.78 4.31 -16.49
C ARG A 89 -23.48 3.07 -15.64
N GLN A 90 -22.22 2.77 -15.38
CA GLN A 90 -21.80 1.58 -14.64
C GLN A 90 -20.91 1.96 -13.46
N GLU A 91 -21.05 1.21 -12.37
CA GLU A 91 -20.21 1.33 -11.19
C GLU A 91 -18.94 0.49 -11.36
N PHE A 92 -17.80 1.14 -11.21
CA PHE A 92 -16.48 0.52 -11.23
C PHE A 92 -15.83 0.60 -9.87
N ILE A 93 -15.07 -0.45 -9.56
CA ILE A 93 -14.19 -0.50 -8.41
C ILE A 93 -12.77 -0.41 -8.95
N LEU A 94 -12.05 0.60 -8.46
CA LEU A 94 -10.63 0.77 -8.73
C LEU A 94 -9.88 0.36 -7.49
N PHE A 95 -8.82 -0.42 -7.68
CA PHE A 95 -7.93 -0.82 -6.60
C PHE A 95 -6.52 -0.91 -7.13
N GLN A 96 -5.57 -0.90 -6.21
CA GLN A 96 -4.17 -1.15 -6.47
C GLN A 96 -3.84 -2.61 -6.15
N LEU A 97 -3.04 -3.25 -6.98
CA LEU A 97 -2.55 -4.61 -6.76
C LEU A 97 -1.07 -4.54 -6.37
N ASP A 98 -0.73 -5.18 -5.26
CA ASP A 98 0.64 -5.36 -4.77
C ASP A 98 1.02 -6.84 -4.80
N ASP A 99 1.99 -7.20 -5.63
CA ASP A 99 2.53 -8.57 -5.70
C ASP A 99 3.92 -8.68 -5.07
N CYS A 100 4.31 -7.69 -4.26
CA CYS A 100 5.64 -7.55 -3.65
C CYS A 100 6.78 -7.32 -4.66
N THR A 101 6.48 -7.05 -5.92
CA THR A 101 7.49 -6.66 -6.93
C THR A 101 7.39 -5.18 -7.26
N SER A 102 8.51 -4.59 -7.68
CA SER A 102 8.58 -3.19 -8.09
C SER A 102 9.30 -3.05 -9.41
N ALA A 103 8.81 -2.17 -10.28
CA ALA A 103 9.54 -1.81 -11.49
C ALA A 103 10.88 -1.13 -11.12
N PRO A 104 11.95 -1.29 -11.92
CA PRO A 104 13.21 -0.59 -11.73
C PRO A 104 12.98 0.93 -11.67
N SER A 105 13.64 1.59 -10.73
CA SER A 105 13.52 3.03 -10.46
C SER A 105 13.85 3.93 -11.65
N SER A 106 14.56 3.41 -12.66
CA SER A 106 14.89 4.12 -13.90
C SER A 106 13.72 4.18 -14.91
N ILE A 107 12.61 3.47 -14.67
CA ILE A 107 11.54 3.26 -15.64
C ILE A 107 10.21 3.89 -15.20
N SER A 108 9.98 4.13 -13.90
CA SER A 108 8.73 4.69 -13.38
C SER A 108 8.61 6.21 -13.58
N PHE A 109 7.64 6.65 -14.38
CA PHE A 109 7.20 8.05 -14.43
C PHE A 109 5.88 8.20 -13.66
N GLY A 110 5.85 9.11 -12.68
CA GLY A 110 4.63 9.73 -12.17
C GLY A 110 3.68 8.89 -11.31
N GLY A 111 3.93 7.59 -11.14
CA GLY A 111 3.13 6.71 -10.28
C GLY A 111 4.02 5.80 -9.44
N ASP A 112 3.45 5.29 -8.34
CA ASP A 112 4.13 4.34 -7.45
C ASP A 112 4.65 3.14 -8.27
N SER A 113 5.95 2.86 -8.22
CA SER A 113 6.57 1.79 -9.01
C SER A 113 6.15 0.39 -8.59
N ARG A 114 5.52 0.26 -7.41
CA ARG A 114 5.05 -1.01 -6.84
C ARG A 114 3.63 -1.39 -7.26
N PHE A 115 2.68 -0.45 -7.20
CA PHE A 115 1.26 -0.81 -7.33
C PHE A 115 0.71 -0.77 -8.75
N LEU A 116 0.02 -1.81 -9.20
CA LEU A 116 -0.72 -1.74 -10.46
C LEU A 116 -2.15 -1.25 -10.22
N THR A 117 -2.56 -0.20 -10.92
CA THR A 117 -3.97 0.22 -10.90
C THR A 117 -4.81 -0.79 -11.67
N CYS A 118 -5.79 -1.35 -11.01
CA CYS A 118 -6.76 -2.29 -11.53
C CYS A 118 -8.14 -1.66 -11.52
N LYS A 119 -8.89 -1.87 -12.59
CA LYS A 119 -10.27 -1.39 -12.74
C LYS A 119 -11.16 -2.57 -13.06
N VAL A 120 -12.19 -2.78 -12.24
CA VAL A 120 -13.13 -3.89 -12.36
C VAL A 120 -14.57 -3.35 -12.32
N ALA A 121 -15.44 -3.87 -13.17
CA ALA A 121 -16.87 -3.58 -13.07
C ALA A 121 -17.46 -4.32 -11.87
N LYS A 122 -18.40 -3.69 -11.15
CA LYS A 122 -19.04 -4.32 -9.99
C LYS A 122 -19.66 -5.68 -10.30
N ASP A 123 -20.27 -5.83 -11.49
CA ASP A 123 -20.88 -7.08 -11.94
C ASP A 123 -19.87 -8.23 -12.03
N VAL A 124 -18.62 -7.94 -12.38
CA VAL A 124 -17.53 -8.94 -12.44
C VAL A 124 -17.20 -9.45 -11.05
N ILE A 125 -17.12 -8.57 -10.04
CA ILE A 125 -16.88 -8.97 -8.64
C ILE A 125 -18.02 -9.86 -8.13
N MET A 126 -19.26 -9.48 -8.40
CA MET A 126 -20.44 -10.25 -8.01
C MET A 126 -20.45 -11.63 -8.67
N SER A 127 -20.06 -11.72 -9.94
CA SER A 127 -19.95 -13.00 -10.66
C SER A 127 -18.84 -13.91 -10.12
N SER A 128 -17.85 -13.33 -9.44
CA SER A 128 -16.78 -14.04 -8.73
C SER A 128 -17.16 -14.47 -7.32
N TYR A 129 -18.42 -14.29 -6.89
CA TYR A 129 -18.92 -14.58 -5.53
C TYR A 129 -18.19 -13.81 -4.42
N LEU A 130 -17.56 -12.68 -4.76
CA LEU A 130 -16.88 -11.82 -3.80
C LEU A 130 -17.80 -10.67 -3.38
N SER A 131 -17.72 -10.30 -2.10
CA SER A 131 -18.35 -9.06 -1.63
C SER A 131 -17.54 -7.86 -2.09
N ALA A 132 -18.18 -6.90 -2.76
CA ALA A 132 -17.53 -5.67 -3.17
C ALA A 132 -16.93 -4.88 -1.99
N THR A 133 -17.47 -5.02 -0.78
CA THR A 133 -17.11 -4.22 0.40
C THR A 133 -15.83 -4.67 1.10
N ASP A 134 -15.43 -5.94 0.96
CA ASP A 134 -14.38 -6.57 1.79
C ASP A 134 -13.21 -7.10 0.94
N LEU A 135 -12.86 -6.36 -0.12
CA LEU A 135 -11.79 -6.77 -1.04
C LEU A 135 -10.40 -6.36 -0.57
N THR A 136 -10.27 -5.26 0.17
CA THR A 136 -8.97 -4.73 0.62
C THR A 136 -8.28 -5.72 1.56
N GLY A 137 -7.00 -6.00 1.30
CA GLY A 137 -6.21 -6.95 2.07
C GLY A 137 -6.33 -8.41 1.61
N LEU A 138 -7.25 -8.73 0.69
CA LEU A 138 -7.32 -10.05 0.09
C LEU A 138 -6.21 -10.23 -0.94
N THR A 139 -5.52 -11.36 -0.88
CA THR A 139 -4.73 -11.85 -2.01
C THR A 139 -5.66 -12.45 -3.05
N VAL A 140 -5.56 -11.98 -4.29
CA VAL A 140 -6.41 -12.42 -5.40
C VAL A 140 -5.61 -12.71 -6.65
N HIS A 141 -6.04 -13.75 -7.37
CA HIS A 141 -5.75 -13.96 -8.77
C HIS A 141 -6.59 -12.99 -9.60
N VAL A 142 -5.93 -12.19 -10.41
CA VAL A 142 -6.54 -11.17 -11.28
C VAL A 142 -6.28 -11.55 -12.72
N TYR A 143 -7.35 -11.78 -13.48
CA TYR A 143 -7.28 -12.00 -14.92
C TYR A 143 -7.81 -10.77 -15.65
N GLY A 144 -7.10 -10.30 -16.66
CA GLY A 144 -7.54 -9.11 -17.37
C GLY A 144 -6.67 -8.70 -18.55
N GLN A 145 -6.96 -7.52 -19.08
CA GLN A 145 -6.27 -6.94 -20.22
C GLN A 145 -5.71 -5.56 -19.86
N ILE A 146 -4.51 -5.26 -20.35
CA ILE A 146 -3.90 -3.95 -20.11
C ILE A 146 -4.45 -2.91 -21.06
N SER A 147 -4.77 -1.76 -20.49
CA SER A 147 -5.02 -0.54 -21.23
C SER A 147 -3.80 0.36 -21.15
N LEU A 148 -2.93 0.34 -22.16
CA LEU A 148 -1.69 1.13 -22.16
C LEU A 148 -1.96 2.64 -22.02
N ASN A 149 -3.05 3.14 -22.61
CA ASN A 149 -3.41 4.56 -22.56
C ASN A 149 -3.68 5.07 -21.14
N TYR A 150 -4.23 4.21 -20.28
CA TYR A 150 -4.56 4.56 -18.89
C TYR A 150 -3.60 3.93 -17.88
N GLN A 151 -2.65 3.14 -18.37
CA GLN A 151 -1.72 2.33 -17.59
C GLN A 151 -2.40 1.53 -16.47
N GLU A 152 -3.56 0.95 -16.79
CA GLU A 152 -4.40 0.20 -15.85
C GLU A 152 -4.71 -1.20 -16.40
N LEU A 153 -4.95 -2.15 -15.49
CA LEU A 153 -5.48 -3.46 -15.82
C LEU A 153 -7.00 -3.43 -15.77
N ARG A 154 -7.65 -3.76 -16.89
CA ARG A 154 -9.09 -4.02 -16.95
C ARG A 154 -9.34 -5.46 -16.55
N VAL A 155 -9.87 -5.63 -15.35
CA VAL A 155 -10.10 -6.93 -14.74
C VAL A 155 -11.36 -7.55 -15.32
N GLN A 156 -11.22 -8.79 -15.77
CA GLN A 156 -12.29 -9.62 -16.33
C GLN A 156 -12.73 -10.73 -15.38
N CYS A 157 -11.84 -11.20 -14.51
CA CYS A 157 -12.15 -12.21 -13.51
C CYS A 157 -11.24 -12.04 -12.28
N LEU A 158 -11.82 -12.26 -11.09
CA LEU A 158 -11.14 -12.30 -9.81
C LEU A 158 -11.36 -13.65 -9.14
N LYS A 159 -10.32 -14.20 -8.52
CA LYS A 159 -10.43 -15.39 -7.65
C LYS A 159 -9.59 -15.16 -6.39
N THR A 160 -10.11 -15.51 -5.23
CA THR A 160 -9.35 -15.43 -3.98
C THR A 160 -8.25 -16.47 -3.95
N CYS A 161 -7.06 -16.06 -3.52
CA CYS A 161 -5.99 -16.97 -3.14
C CYS A 161 -6.09 -17.20 -1.63
N HIS A 162 -6.12 -18.46 -1.20
CA HIS A 162 -6.40 -18.79 0.20
C HIS A 162 -5.17 -19.20 1.00
N THR A 163 -4.07 -19.54 0.33
CA THR A 163 -2.89 -20.11 0.97
C THR A 163 -1.60 -19.55 0.40
N LEU A 164 -0.60 -19.37 1.25
CA LEU A 164 0.75 -18.99 0.81
C LEU A 164 1.37 -20.03 -0.14
N ALA A 165 0.99 -21.30 -0.05
CA ALA A 165 1.46 -22.34 -0.96
C ALA A 165 1.01 -22.07 -2.41
N GLU A 166 -0.24 -21.67 -2.60
CA GLU A 166 -0.78 -21.24 -3.90
C GLU A 166 -0.05 -19.99 -4.41
N GLU A 167 0.27 -19.03 -3.52
CA GLU A 167 1.05 -17.85 -3.92
C GLU A 167 2.45 -18.23 -4.41
N ILE A 168 3.15 -19.10 -3.66
CA ILE A 168 4.48 -19.58 -4.01
C ILE A 168 4.45 -20.33 -5.35
N ASP A 169 3.44 -21.16 -5.59
CA ASP A 169 3.30 -21.90 -6.85
C ASP A 169 3.01 -20.97 -8.02
N HIS A 170 2.20 -19.93 -7.82
CA HIS A 170 2.03 -18.88 -8.81
C HIS A 170 3.38 -18.21 -9.13
N TRP A 171 4.17 -17.83 -8.12
CA TRP A 171 5.48 -17.20 -8.35
C TRP A 171 6.43 -18.10 -9.14
N LYS A 172 6.50 -19.39 -8.82
CA LYS A 172 7.31 -20.36 -9.59
C LYS A 172 6.88 -20.40 -11.06
N MET A 173 5.58 -20.45 -11.30
CA MET A 173 5.04 -20.46 -12.66
C MET A 173 5.34 -19.15 -13.39
N THR A 174 5.19 -18.00 -12.72
CA THR A 174 5.53 -16.68 -13.27
C THR A 174 7.00 -16.57 -13.64
N MET A 175 7.91 -17.10 -12.81
CA MET A 175 9.34 -17.13 -13.13
C MET A 175 9.63 -17.99 -14.37
N ASN A 176 8.97 -19.15 -14.53
CA ASN A 176 9.10 -19.97 -15.73
C ASN A 176 8.53 -19.26 -16.97
N THR A 177 7.35 -18.64 -16.87
CA THR A 177 6.77 -17.84 -17.96
C THR A 177 7.69 -16.70 -18.37
N ARG A 178 8.34 -16.01 -17.41
CA ARG A 178 9.35 -14.98 -17.68
C ARG A 178 10.51 -15.53 -18.52
N GLU A 179 11.08 -16.68 -18.16
CA GLU A 179 12.16 -17.32 -18.92
C GLU A 179 11.75 -17.71 -20.34
N GLN A 180 10.50 -18.13 -20.52
CA GLN A 180 9.95 -18.48 -21.84
C GLN A 180 9.71 -17.26 -22.71
N LEU A 181 9.10 -16.20 -22.17
CA LEU A 181 8.85 -14.94 -22.87
C LEU A 181 10.15 -14.18 -23.18
N ASP A 182 11.24 -14.48 -22.46
CA ASP A 182 12.55 -13.90 -22.74
C ASP A 182 13.20 -14.45 -24.02
N LYS A 183 12.74 -15.59 -24.54
CA LYS A 183 13.16 -16.10 -25.85
C LYS A 183 12.30 -15.45 -26.93
N PRO A 184 12.85 -14.63 -27.85
CA PRO A 184 12.06 -13.94 -28.87
C PRO A 184 11.21 -14.91 -29.70
N TRP A 185 9.99 -14.50 -30.00
CA TRP A 185 9.06 -15.27 -30.81
C TRP A 185 9.55 -15.38 -32.24
N SER A 186 9.64 -16.60 -32.75
CA SER A 186 9.83 -16.90 -34.16
C SER A 186 8.61 -17.62 -34.72
N LEU A 187 8.20 -17.24 -35.93
CA LEU A 187 7.21 -17.99 -36.70
C LEU A 187 7.92 -19.12 -37.46
N SER A 188 7.32 -20.31 -37.50
CA SER A 188 7.80 -21.37 -38.38
C SER A 188 7.52 -21.02 -39.84
N GLU A 189 8.43 -21.40 -40.74
CA GLU A 189 8.26 -21.17 -42.18
C GLU A 189 7.00 -21.87 -42.73
N SER A 190 6.56 -22.96 -42.10
CA SER A 190 5.30 -23.65 -42.42
C SER A 190 4.06 -22.79 -42.14
N ALA A 191 3.99 -22.12 -40.99
CA ALA A 191 2.86 -21.27 -40.61
C ALA A 191 2.77 -20.02 -41.49
N ILE A 192 3.92 -19.52 -41.95
CA ILE A 192 4.00 -18.44 -42.93
C ILE A 192 3.50 -18.94 -44.29
N GLY A 193 3.97 -20.11 -44.75
CA GLY A 193 3.60 -20.70 -46.03
C GLY A 193 2.09 -20.94 -46.20
N GLU A 194 1.41 -21.45 -45.17
CA GLU A 194 -0.03 -21.72 -45.18
C GLU A 194 -0.89 -20.46 -45.38
N LEU A 195 -0.46 -19.31 -44.87
CA LEU A 195 -1.19 -18.05 -45.00
C LEU A 195 -1.13 -17.47 -46.40
N PHE A 196 0.05 -17.50 -47.02
CA PHE A 196 0.25 -16.93 -48.35
C PHE A 196 -0.25 -17.87 -49.47
N THR A 197 -0.42 -19.16 -49.20
CA THR A 197 -1.13 -20.09 -50.11
C THR A 197 -2.65 -19.92 -50.01
N GLN A 198 -3.23 -19.74 -48.81
CA GLN A 198 -4.67 -19.48 -48.65
C GLN A 198 -5.13 -18.13 -49.24
N GLU A 199 -4.26 -17.10 -49.26
CA GLU A 199 -4.58 -15.81 -49.88
C GLU A 199 -4.49 -15.85 -51.42
N GLN A 200 -3.65 -16.72 -52.01
CA GLN A 200 -3.61 -16.91 -53.47
C GLN A 200 -4.80 -17.72 -54.00
N GLU A 201 -5.41 -18.58 -53.19
CA GLU A 201 -6.60 -19.35 -53.58
C GLU A 201 -7.92 -18.58 -53.40
N ARG A 202 -7.92 -17.44 -52.71
CA ARG A 202 -9.12 -16.61 -52.45
C ARG A 202 -9.13 -15.29 -53.20
N THR A 203 -9.05 -15.32 -54.55
CA THR A 203 -9.87 -14.57 -55.54
C THR A 203 -9.15 -14.48 -56.90
N PRO A 204 -9.86 -14.45 -58.05
CA PRO A 204 -11.31 -14.28 -58.22
C PRO A 204 -11.99 -15.39 -59.05
N GLU A 205 -13.18 -15.82 -58.64
CA GLU A 205 -14.36 -15.96 -59.50
C GLU A 205 -15.52 -16.56 -58.69
N LYS A 206 -16.66 -15.87 -58.75
CA LYS A 206 -18.04 -16.28 -58.41
C LYS A 206 -18.72 -15.54 -57.25
N THR A 207 -19.53 -14.59 -57.70
CA THR A 207 -20.93 -14.28 -57.30
C THR A 207 -21.14 -13.72 -55.90
N GLN A 208 -21.43 -12.42 -55.74
CA GLN A 208 -22.76 -11.84 -55.97
C GLN A 208 -23.88 -12.78 -55.54
N PHE A 209 -24.12 -12.89 -54.23
CA PHE A 209 -25.44 -13.02 -53.57
C PHE A 209 -25.18 -13.40 -52.12
N GLU A 210 -25.05 -12.39 -51.24
CA GLU A 210 -25.49 -12.41 -49.84
C GLU A 210 -25.09 -11.08 -49.18
N MET A 211 -25.79 -10.01 -49.57
CA MET A 211 -25.97 -8.84 -48.70
C MET A 211 -27.02 -9.21 -47.65
N ALA A 212 -26.58 -9.61 -46.45
CA ALA A 212 -27.27 -9.36 -45.18
C ALA A 212 -26.54 -10.08 -44.04
N ASN A 213 -25.39 -9.54 -43.61
CA ASN A 213 -25.01 -9.34 -42.21
C ASN A 213 -23.49 -9.17 -42.04
N GLN A 214 -23.14 -8.22 -41.18
CA GLN A 214 -21.85 -8.02 -40.51
C GLN A 214 -20.77 -7.17 -41.20
N ASN A 215 -20.62 -6.00 -40.58
CA ASN A 215 -19.53 -5.03 -40.59
C ASN A 215 -18.11 -5.63 -40.70
N PHE A 216 -17.60 -5.75 -41.93
CA PHE A 216 -16.16 -5.74 -42.20
C PHE A 216 -15.87 -4.68 -43.26
N VAL A 217 -15.41 -3.52 -42.81
CA VAL A 217 -14.91 -2.48 -43.72
C VAL A 217 -13.45 -2.78 -44.04
N ASN A 218 -13.24 -3.20 -45.29
CA ASN A 218 -11.99 -3.12 -46.03
C ASN A 218 -11.22 -1.83 -45.75
N LEU A 219 -9.96 -1.94 -45.34
CA LEU A 219 -8.97 -0.86 -45.48
C LEU A 219 -7.74 -1.43 -46.18
N GLY A 220 -7.67 -1.16 -47.49
CA GLY A 220 -6.45 -1.29 -48.26
C GLY A 220 -5.43 -0.27 -47.78
N TYR A 221 -4.24 -0.75 -47.42
CA TYR A 221 -3.14 0.10 -46.99
C TYR A 221 -2.40 0.65 -48.21
N LYS A 222 -2.56 1.95 -48.46
CA LYS A 222 -1.49 2.77 -49.02
C LYS A 222 -0.93 3.62 -47.89
N THR A 223 0.37 3.50 -47.66
CA THR A 223 1.18 4.34 -46.77
C THR A 223 0.96 5.83 -47.09
N PRO A 224 0.76 6.71 -46.10
CA PRO A 224 0.91 8.14 -46.32
C PRO A 224 2.14 8.69 -45.59
N GLU A 225 2.99 9.35 -46.36
CA GLU A 225 3.99 10.29 -45.90
C GLU A 225 3.35 11.48 -45.16
N SER A 226 4.01 11.89 -44.07
CA SER A 226 4.21 13.25 -43.57
C SER A 226 3.12 14.34 -43.76
N LYS A 227 2.56 14.75 -42.60
CA LYS A 227 2.18 16.12 -42.15
C LYS A 227 1.40 17.04 -43.11
N ARG A 228 0.18 17.43 -42.69
CA ARG A 228 -0.21 18.85 -42.49
C ARG A 228 -1.53 18.99 -41.71
N ASN A 229 -1.51 19.92 -40.76
CA ASN A 229 -2.60 20.34 -39.88
C ASN A 229 -3.87 20.74 -40.66
N LYS A 230 -5.02 20.26 -40.19
CA LYS A 230 -6.32 20.95 -40.25
C LYS A 230 -7.26 20.23 -39.28
N THR A 231 -7.35 20.73 -38.05
CA THR A 231 -8.43 20.36 -37.15
C THR A 231 -9.74 20.86 -37.75
N THR A 232 -10.73 19.99 -37.78
CA THR A 232 -12.07 20.34 -38.27
C THR A 232 -12.81 21.14 -37.19
N PHE A 233 -13.63 22.11 -37.59
CA PHE A 233 -14.43 22.99 -36.70
C PHE A 233 -15.24 22.23 -35.63
N ILE A 234 -15.60 20.97 -35.93
CA ILE A 234 -16.31 20.07 -35.02
C ILE A 234 -15.41 19.57 -33.86
N GLU A 235 -14.11 19.36 -34.10
CA GLU A 235 -13.15 18.98 -33.05
C GLU A 235 -12.84 20.18 -32.13
N GLN A 236 -12.85 21.42 -32.66
CA GLN A 236 -12.72 22.62 -31.85
C GLN A 236 -13.92 22.84 -30.93
N LEU A 237 -15.14 22.54 -31.39
CA LEU A 237 -16.34 22.62 -30.54
C LEU A 237 -16.36 21.54 -29.44
N GLN A 238 -15.79 20.36 -29.71
CA GLN A 238 -15.68 19.30 -28.71
C GLN A 238 -14.59 19.60 -27.68
N GLU A 239 -13.46 20.20 -28.07
CA GLU A 239 -12.42 20.65 -27.13
C GLU A 239 -12.89 21.83 -26.27
N GLU A 240 -13.64 22.81 -26.81
CA GLU A 240 -14.17 23.93 -25.99
C GLU A 240 -15.25 23.47 -25.00
N HIS A 241 -16.10 22.50 -25.37
CA HIS A 241 -17.11 21.96 -24.45
C HIS A 241 -16.47 21.16 -23.30
N ILE A 242 -15.40 20.40 -23.59
CA ILE A 242 -14.64 19.66 -22.56
C ILE A 242 -13.85 20.61 -21.66
N LYS A 243 -13.34 21.72 -22.19
CA LYS A 243 -12.59 22.73 -21.42
C LYS A 243 -13.49 23.53 -20.48
N ASN A 244 -14.72 23.84 -20.90
CA ASN A 244 -15.70 24.55 -20.07
C ASN A 244 -16.32 23.65 -18.98
N GLU A 245 -16.39 22.33 -19.17
CA GLU A 245 -16.83 21.38 -18.13
C GLU A 245 -15.73 21.03 -17.10
N LEU A 246 -14.46 21.35 -17.38
CA LEU A 246 -13.31 21.10 -16.50
C LEU A 246 -12.83 22.33 -15.70
N GLU A 247 -13.43 23.51 -15.90
CA GLU A 247 -13.20 24.68 -15.04
C GLU A 247 -14.03 24.60 -13.75
N ILE A 248 -13.58 23.76 -12.81
CA ILE A 248 -13.82 24.04 -11.39
C ILE A 248 -12.78 25.07 -10.97
N THR A 249 -13.22 26.32 -10.84
CA THR A 249 -12.45 27.40 -10.23
C THR A 249 -12.05 27.03 -8.80
N SER A 250 -10.77 26.70 -8.60
CA SER A 250 -10.15 26.63 -7.27
C SER A 250 -9.82 28.06 -6.80
N PRO A 251 -10.22 28.51 -5.61
CA PRO A 251 -9.99 29.87 -5.14
C PRO A 251 -8.62 30.05 -4.45
N TYR A 252 -7.56 29.39 -4.93
CA TYR A 252 -6.20 29.67 -4.48
C TYR A 252 -5.21 29.62 -5.65
N GLY A 253 -4.76 30.81 -6.04
CA GLY A 253 -3.82 31.05 -7.13
C GLY A 253 -2.36 30.71 -6.79
N ASN A 254 -1.62 30.48 -7.86
CA ASN A 254 -0.18 30.29 -7.99
C ASN A 254 0.71 31.11 -7.03
N SER A 255 1.79 30.47 -6.58
CA SER A 255 3.12 31.09 -6.67
C SER A 255 4.20 30.04 -6.92
N ASN A 256 4.95 30.29 -8.00
CA ASN A 256 6.13 29.60 -8.50
C ASN A 256 7.14 29.16 -7.43
N THR A 257 7.84 28.04 -7.66
CA THR A 257 9.31 28.03 -7.68
C THR A 257 9.85 26.76 -8.34
N SER A 258 10.59 26.99 -9.42
CA SER A 258 11.46 26.06 -10.13
C SER A 258 12.74 25.82 -9.35
N THR A 259 13.15 24.57 -9.15
CA THR A 259 14.57 24.22 -8.96
C THR A 259 14.85 22.81 -9.48
N SER A 260 15.71 22.76 -10.50
CA SER A 260 16.27 21.57 -11.10
C SER A 260 17.39 21.00 -10.21
N LEU A 261 17.44 19.69 -9.97
CA LEU A 261 18.66 18.99 -9.57
C LEU A 261 18.75 17.61 -10.22
N LYS A 262 19.96 17.28 -10.68
CA LYS A 262 20.35 16.14 -11.51
C LYS A 262 20.36 14.80 -10.73
N PRO A 263 20.23 13.65 -11.42
CA PRO A 263 20.22 12.33 -10.79
C PRO A 263 21.64 11.83 -10.51
N LEU A 264 21.87 11.27 -9.32
CA LEU A 264 23.04 10.46 -8.98
C LEU A 264 22.63 8.99 -8.94
N SER A 265 23.44 8.16 -9.61
CA SER A 265 23.30 6.70 -9.70
C SER A 265 23.80 6.01 -8.43
N PHE A 266 23.15 4.92 -8.02
CA PHE A 266 23.60 4.06 -6.92
C PHE A 266 23.96 2.65 -7.41
N GLN A 267 25.08 2.15 -6.90
CA GLN A 267 25.57 0.78 -7.04
C GLN A 267 25.14 -0.05 -5.81
N PHE A 268 24.79 -1.30 -6.07
CA PHE A 268 24.35 -2.28 -5.08
C PHE A 268 25.51 -2.75 -4.20
N VAL A 269 25.37 -2.72 -2.87
CA VAL A 269 26.25 -3.47 -1.96
C VAL A 269 25.42 -4.47 -1.17
N SER A 270 25.66 -5.74 -1.47
CA SER A 270 25.20 -6.92 -0.76
C SER A 270 25.95 -7.10 0.55
N SER A 271 25.26 -7.12 1.69
CA SER A 271 25.69 -7.82 2.93
C SER A 271 24.52 -7.96 3.90
N LEU A 272 23.82 -9.10 3.82
CA LEU A 272 22.93 -9.62 4.85
C LEU A 272 23.72 -10.63 5.68
N LYS A 273 24.36 -10.16 6.73
CA LYS A 273 24.90 -10.94 7.86
C LYS A 273 25.25 -9.91 8.93
N ASP A 274 24.64 -10.06 10.10
CA ASP A 274 24.91 -9.39 11.38
C ASP A 274 23.65 -8.76 11.99
N PHE A 275 22.79 -9.63 12.52
CA PHE A 275 21.97 -9.29 13.69
C PHE A 275 22.29 -10.31 14.78
N PRO A 276 22.68 -9.90 16.01
CA PRO A 276 22.89 -10.84 17.09
C PRO A 276 21.56 -11.39 17.60
N ASP A 277 21.50 -12.72 17.69
CA ASP A 277 20.45 -13.48 18.36
C ASP A 277 20.39 -13.11 19.85
N VAL A 278 19.23 -12.66 20.34
CA VAL A 278 18.98 -12.50 21.77
C VAL A 278 18.24 -13.74 22.25
N GLY A 279 19.01 -14.75 22.67
CA GLY A 279 18.52 -15.88 23.43
C GLY A 279 18.22 -15.46 24.87
N TYR A 280 16.97 -15.63 25.31
CA TYR A 280 16.61 -15.58 26.73
C TYR A 280 17.09 -16.87 27.41
N SER A 281 18.18 -16.78 28.17
CA SER A 281 18.58 -17.84 29.10
C SER A 281 18.04 -17.53 30.49
N ASN A 282 17.00 -18.26 30.88
CA ASN A 282 16.68 -18.51 32.28
C ASN A 282 17.63 -19.57 32.82
N SER A 283 18.29 -19.31 33.95
CA SER A 283 18.73 -20.36 34.87
C SER A 283 18.49 -19.92 36.31
N PRO A 284 17.86 -20.75 37.16
CA PRO A 284 17.62 -20.47 38.56
C PRO A 284 18.76 -20.97 39.47
N ASP A 285 18.69 -20.52 40.73
CA ASP A 285 19.34 -21.00 41.96
C ASP A 285 20.82 -20.64 42.23
N ARG A 286 21.06 -19.76 43.21
CA ARG A 286 21.14 -20.11 44.65
C ARG A 286 21.32 -18.88 45.54
N ILE A 287 20.62 -18.92 46.67
CA ILE A 287 20.61 -17.99 47.80
C ILE A 287 21.92 -18.08 48.58
N ASN A 288 22.41 -16.94 49.10
CA ASN A 288 22.94 -16.86 50.46
C ASN A 288 22.61 -15.47 51.04
N ASN A 289 21.91 -15.49 52.18
CA ASN A 289 21.71 -14.35 53.06
C ASN A 289 23.03 -14.01 53.75
N ASP A 290 23.34 -12.72 53.88
CA ASP A 290 23.52 -12.03 55.15
C ASP A 290 24.06 -10.61 54.89
N ASP A 291 23.30 -9.63 55.36
CA ASP A 291 23.74 -8.42 56.07
C ASP A 291 22.88 -7.19 55.76
N GLU A 292 22.11 -6.83 56.77
CA GLU A 292 21.39 -5.59 56.94
C GLU A 292 22.34 -4.38 57.06
N LYS A 293 21.86 -3.23 56.59
CA LYS A 293 22.37 -1.85 56.77
C LYS A 293 23.51 -1.40 55.86
N SER A 294 23.16 -0.64 54.83
CA SER A 294 23.20 0.84 54.90
C SER A 294 22.91 1.47 53.54
N LEU A 295 22.08 2.52 53.56
CA LEU A 295 21.89 3.46 52.47
C LEU A 295 23.24 3.97 51.95
N LYS A 296 23.53 3.73 50.67
CA LYS A 296 24.23 4.70 49.82
C LYS A 296 23.67 4.68 48.41
N ALA A 297 23.32 5.88 47.97
CA ALA A 297 22.85 6.21 46.64
C ALA A 297 23.73 5.57 45.56
N GLN A 298 23.11 4.77 44.71
CA GLN A 298 23.66 4.48 43.39
C GLN A 298 22.77 5.19 42.39
N GLU A 299 23.24 6.37 41.99
CA GLU A 299 22.71 7.17 40.90
C GLU A 299 22.54 6.29 39.66
N CYS A 300 21.31 5.85 39.41
CA CYS A 300 20.92 5.55 38.05
C CYS A 300 20.96 6.88 37.31
N LYS A 301 21.90 6.99 36.36
CA LYS A 301 21.93 8.07 35.37
C LYS A 301 20.64 7.99 34.55
N GLY A 302 19.58 8.60 35.08
CA GLY A 302 18.38 8.91 34.36
C GLY A 302 18.74 9.95 33.31
N VAL A 303 18.51 9.61 32.05
CA VAL A 303 18.46 10.60 30.98
C VAL A 303 17.29 11.53 31.34
N SER A 304 17.61 12.70 31.88
CA SER A 304 16.64 13.74 32.19
C SER A 304 16.06 14.29 30.88
N LEU A 305 14.89 13.78 30.50
CA LEU A 305 14.08 14.42 29.47
C LEU A 305 13.56 15.77 30.05
N PRO A 306 13.80 16.91 29.38
CA PRO A 306 13.25 18.18 29.82
C PRO A 306 11.73 18.17 29.55
N VAL A 307 10.94 18.15 30.62
CA VAL A 307 9.47 18.13 30.55
C VAL A 307 8.97 19.57 30.37
N THR A 308 8.90 20.04 29.13
CA THR A 308 8.05 21.17 28.73
C THR A 308 6.72 20.63 28.21
N VAL A 309 5.79 20.34 29.11
CA VAL A 309 4.44 19.86 28.76
C VAL A 309 3.56 21.06 28.45
N SER A 310 3.19 21.23 27.18
CA SER A 310 2.39 22.37 26.69
C SER A 310 0.98 21.99 26.24
N ASN A 311 0.60 20.69 26.26
CA ASN A 311 -0.77 20.27 25.92
C ASN A 311 -1.21 18.95 26.60
N LYS A 312 -2.53 18.77 26.75
CA LYS A 312 -3.18 17.59 27.36
C LYS A 312 -2.75 16.25 26.75
N THR A 313 -2.48 16.23 25.44
CA THR A 313 -2.05 15.02 24.72
C THR A 313 -0.65 14.58 25.14
N SER A 314 0.29 15.52 25.28
CA SER A 314 1.64 15.23 25.77
C SER A 314 1.63 14.74 27.22
N ALA A 315 0.82 15.34 28.10
CA ALA A 315 0.68 14.91 29.49
C ALA A 315 0.20 13.45 29.61
N LYS A 316 -0.78 13.07 28.77
CA LYS A 316 -1.29 11.71 28.70
C LYS A 316 -0.24 10.70 28.25
N SER A 317 0.50 11.00 27.19
CA SER A 317 1.60 10.15 26.71
C SER A 317 2.71 10.01 27.76
N SER A 318 3.08 11.10 28.44
CA SER A 318 4.07 11.07 29.51
C SER A 318 3.63 10.21 30.70
N LEU A 319 2.37 10.33 31.14
CA LEU A 319 1.82 9.48 32.19
C LEU A 319 1.81 8.00 31.76
N MET A 320 1.41 7.71 30.52
CA MET A 320 1.42 6.35 29.97
C MET A 320 2.83 5.72 30.00
N LEU A 321 3.87 6.48 29.66
CA LEU A 321 5.26 6.03 29.73
C LEU A 321 5.71 5.76 31.17
N ILE A 322 5.39 6.65 32.12
CA ILE A 322 5.70 6.43 33.54
C ILE A 322 5.08 5.12 34.02
N LEU A 323 3.81 4.88 33.70
CA LEU A 323 3.11 3.65 34.10
C LEU A 323 3.73 2.38 33.48
N LEU A 324 4.27 2.46 32.26
CA LEU A 324 4.97 1.35 31.62
C LEU A 324 6.32 1.03 32.29
N GLU A 325 7.01 2.04 32.82
CA GLU A 325 8.32 1.89 33.47
C GLU A 325 8.24 1.37 34.90
N LEU A 326 7.08 1.53 35.56
CA LEU A 326 6.83 0.91 36.86
C LEU A 326 7.03 -0.61 36.76
N ARG A 327 7.60 -1.24 37.79
CA ARG A 327 7.81 -2.70 37.87
C ARG A 327 6.72 -3.44 38.66
N VAL A 328 5.60 -2.78 38.96
CA VAL A 328 4.47 -3.33 39.73
C VAL A 328 3.27 -3.63 38.83
N GLU A 329 2.52 -4.69 39.09
CA GLU A 329 1.33 -5.02 38.29
C GLU A 329 0.15 -4.09 38.56
N GLU A 330 0.08 -3.57 39.79
CA GLU A 330 -0.95 -2.64 40.23
C GLU A 330 -0.34 -1.52 41.08
N ILE A 331 -1.00 -0.36 41.10
CA ILE A 331 -0.61 0.79 41.92
C ILE A 331 -1.85 1.52 42.42
N SER A 332 -1.85 2.00 43.67
CA SER A 332 -2.96 2.81 44.17
C SER A 332 -2.93 4.21 43.54
N SER A 333 -4.09 4.84 43.37
CA SER A 333 -4.14 6.24 42.88
C SER A 333 -3.34 7.20 43.77
N PHE A 334 -3.26 6.92 45.06
CA PHE A 334 -2.49 7.71 46.02
C PHE A 334 -0.98 7.57 45.78
N ASP A 335 -0.48 6.34 45.70
CA ASP A 335 0.94 6.08 45.47
C ASP A 335 1.40 6.61 44.10
N LEU A 336 0.53 6.51 43.08
CA LEU A 336 0.79 7.06 41.76
C LEU A 336 0.93 8.59 41.80
N TYR A 337 0.07 9.28 42.57
CA TYR A 337 0.12 10.74 42.70
C TYR A 337 1.39 11.21 43.43
N GLU A 338 1.92 10.42 44.36
CA GLU A 338 3.14 10.76 45.09
C GLU A 338 4.42 10.67 44.25
N LEU A 339 4.39 10.00 43.10
CA LEU A 339 5.53 9.94 42.19
C LEU A 339 5.91 11.35 41.69
N ARG A 340 7.19 11.69 41.78
CA ARG A 340 7.70 13.03 41.45
C ARG A 340 7.43 13.39 39.98
N GLU A 341 7.60 12.42 39.10
CA GLU A 341 7.39 12.53 37.66
C GLU A 341 5.92 12.83 37.35
N VAL A 342 4.99 12.16 38.06
CA VAL A 342 3.54 12.39 37.92
C VAL A 342 3.16 13.76 38.45
N ARG A 343 3.65 14.17 39.63
CA ARG A 343 3.42 15.53 40.16
C ARG A 343 3.88 16.60 39.20
N SER A 344 5.06 16.45 38.59
CA SER A 344 5.56 17.42 37.61
C SER A 344 4.63 17.60 36.42
N ILE A 345 4.04 16.52 35.91
CA ILE A 345 3.09 16.56 34.79
C ILE A 345 1.77 17.22 35.23
N VAL A 346 1.26 16.82 36.40
CA VAL A 346 0.01 17.34 36.94
C VAL A 346 0.11 18.83 37.24
N THR A 347 1.13 19.28 37.96
CA THR A 347 1.33 20.70 38.29
C THR A 347 1.48 21.56 37.02
N SER A 348 2.21 21.07 36.01
CA SER A 348 2.37 21.77 34.73
C SER A 348 1.03 21.96 34.00
N LEU A 349 0.22 20.90 33.91
CA LEU A 349 -1.07 20.95 33.23
C LEU A 349 -2.14 21.69 34.06
N ALA A 350 -2.11 21.55 35.39
CA ALA A 350 -3.00 22.25 36.31
C ALA A 350 -2.75 23.75 36.31
N SER A 351 -1.49 24.19 36.22
CA SER A 351 -1.14 25.61 36.08
C SER A 351 -1.74 26.22 34.81
N PHE A 352 -1.73 25.47 33.71
CA PHE A 352 -2.38 25.88 32.46
C PHE A 352 -3.91 25.97 32.62
N HIS A 353 -4.54 24.96 33.25
CA HIS A 353 -5.98 25.00 33.52
C HIS A 353 -6.38 26.12 34.48
N PHE A 354 -5.54 26.42 35.48
CA PHE A 354 -5.74 27.51 36.42
C PHE A 354 -5.72 28.88 35.70
N GLN A 355 -4.82 29.08 34.75
CA GLN A 355 -4.78 30.30 33.92
C GLN A 355 -6.00 30.45 33.00
N GLN A 356 -6.67 29.36 32.64
CA GLN A 356 -7.84 29.35 31.77
C GLN A 356 -9.19 29.38 32.53
N GLN A 357 -9.18 29.58 33.85
CA GLN A 357 -10.42 29.60 34.62
C GLN A 357 -11.30 30.79 34.25
N ASN A 358 -12.61 30.54 34.19
CA ASN A 358 -13.62 31.59 34.09
C ASN A 358 -13.61 32.42 35.38
N VAL A 359 -13.64 33.75 35.24
CA VAL A 359 -13.55 34.75 36.33
C VAL A 359 -14.58 34.56 37.46
N ILE A 360 -15.64 33.77 37.21
CA ILE A 360 -16.78 33.57 38.10
C ILE A 360 -16.55 32.42 39.10
N ILE A 361 -15.67 31.45 38.82
CA ILE A 361 -15.40 30.30 39.70
C ILE A 361 -13.89 30.08 39.78
N MET A 362 -13.23 30.70 40.78
CA MET A 362 -11.83 30.43 41.09
C MET A 362 -11.72 29.18 41.98
N LYS A 363 -11.17 28.10 41.44
CA LYS A 363 -10.77 26.93 42.23
C LYS A 363 -9.33 27.11 42.71
N SER A 364 -8.97 26.57 43.88
CA SER A 364 -7.57 26.56 44.32
C SER A 364 -6.68 25.74 43.37
N LEU A 365 -5.38 26.03 43.36
CA LEU A 365 -4.42 25.27 42.55
C LEU A 365 -4.43 23.77 42.91
N ASP A 366 -4.50 23.45 44.21
CA ASP A 366 -4.59 22.05 44.68
C ASP A 366 -5.84 21.33 44.15
N THR A 367 -6.96 22.06 44.03
CA THR A 367 -8.19 21.49 43.46
C THR A 367 -8.00 21.23 41.96
N CYS A 368 -7.35 22.15 41.24
CA CYS A 368 -7.00 21.96 39.83
C CYS A 368 -6.04 20.80 39.62
N GLU A 369 -5.05 20.62 40.48
CA GLU A 369 -4.11 19.50 40.42
C GLU A 369 -4.82 18.16 40.59
N ASN A 370 -5.66 18.05 41.62
CA ASN A 370 -6.45 16.84 41.87
C ASN A 370 -7.40 16.52 40.70
N GLU A 371 -8.12 17.52 40.17
CA GLU A 371 -8.98 17.34 39.00
C GLU A 371 -8.18 16.95 37.75
N THR A 372 -7.02 17.56 37.55
CA THR A 372 -6.13 17.27 36.42
C THR A 372 -5.61 15.84 36.49
N PHE A 373 -5.19 15.39 37.67
CA PHE A 373 -4.74 14.02 37.90
C PHE A 373 -5.86 13.00 37.63
N GLN A 374 -7.04 13.20 38.21
CA GLN A 374 -8.18 12.29 37.98
C GLN A 374 -8.56 12.26 36.49
N ASN A 375 -8.61 13.42 35.81
CA ASN A 375 -8.90 13.48 34.38
C ASN A 375 -7.87 12.74 33.51
N LEU A 376 -6.59 12.71 33.92
CA LEU A 376 -5.56 11.94 33.22
C LEU A 376 -5.75 10.43 33.43
N VAL A 377 -5.99 10.01 34.66
CA VAL A 377 -6.26 8.59 35.02
C VAL A 377 -7.53 8.10 34.33
N ASP A 378 -8.64 8.81 34.48
CA ASP A 378 -9.92 8.50 33.81
C ASP A 378 -9.75 8.49 32.29
N GLY A 379 -8.93 9.40 31.75
CA GLY A 379 -8.61 9.43 30.33
C GLY A 379 -7.87 8.20 29.83
N LEU A 380 -7.08 7.52 30.67
CA LEU A 380 -6.42 6.24 30.34
C LEU A 380 -7.39 5.06 30.54
N ALA A 381 -8.19 5.09 31.60
CA ALA A 381 -9.21 4.08 31.89
C ALA A 381 -10.28 4.02 30.79
N ASN A 382 -10.76 5.17 30.32
CA ASN A 382 -11.73 5.30 29.22
C ASN A 382 -11.19 4.80 27.87
N LEU A 383 -9.86 4.72 27.70
CA LEU A 383 -9.28 4.10 26.51
C LEU A 383 -9.13 2.57 26.63
N GLY A 384 -9.35 2.02 27.83
CA GLY A 384 -9.10 0.62 28.18
C GLY A 384 -7.62 0.30 28.39
N LEU A 385 -6.78 1.31 28.63
CA LEU A 385 -5.34 1.13 28.86
C LEU A 385 -5.04 0.67 30.29
N ILE A 386 -5.88 1.05 31.25
CA ILE A 386 -5.79 0.64 32.65
C ILE A 386 -7.19 0.25 33.14
N GLU A 387 -7.26 -0.63 34.12
CA GLU A 387 -8.53 -0.96 34.78
C GLU A 387 -8.53 -0.43 36.21
N LEU A 388 -9.63 0.18 36.63
CA LEU A 388 -9.82 0.65 38.00
C LEU A 388 -10.47 -0.47 38.83
N ARG A 389 -9.71 -1.04 39.76
CA ARG A 389 -10.15 -2.08 40.69
C ARG A 389 -10.46 -1.49 42.06
N GLY A 390 -11.61 -1.88 42.60
CA GLY A 390 -12.06 -1.50 43.94
C GLY A 390 -12.63 -0.08 44.04
N VAL A 391 -13.90 0.02 44.46
CA VAL A 391 -14.62 1.31 44.60
C VAL A 391 -13.99 2.23 45.66
N ALA A 392 -13.39 1.63 46.70
CA ALA A 392 -12.84 2.37 47.84
C ALA A 392 -11.33 2.68 47.74
N SER A 393 -10.54 1.80 47.09
CA SER A 393 -9.07 1.91 47.07
C SER A 393 -8.50 2.49 45.76
N LYS A 394 -9.33 2.67 44.71
CA LYS A 394 -8.94 3.16 43.38
C LYS A 394 -7.56 2.61 42.95
N VAL A 395 -7.44 1.28 42.95
CA VAL A 395 -6.21 0.59 42.51
C VAL A 395 -6.25 0.48 41.00
N LEU A 396 -5.15 0.85 40.34
CA LEU A 396 -4.98 0.79 38.90
C LEU A 396 -4.30 -0.53 38.54
N ASP A 397 -4.95 -1.37 37.74
CA ASP A 397 -4.31 -2.51 37.08
C ASP A 397 -3.59 -2.02 35.82
N LEU A 398 -2.27 -2.26 35.78
CA LEU A 398 -1.37 -1.85 34.70
C LEU A 398 -1.12 -2.98 33.68
N LEU A 399 -1.62 -4.19 33.93
CA LEU A 399 -1.45 -5.34 33.06
C LEU A 399 -2.02 -5.12 31.63
N PRO A 400 -3.18 -4.47 31.43
CA PRO A 400 -3.68 -4.17 30.08
C PRO A 400 -2.71 -3.32 29.27
N LEU A 401 -2.17 -2.25 29.87
CA LEU A 401 -1.21 -1.35 29.23
C LEU A 401 0.06 -2.10 28.79
N ARG A 402 0.61 -2.94 29.68
CA ARG A 402 1.82 -3.72 29.39
C ARG A 402 1.60 -4.73 28.28
N LYS A 403 0.53 -5.53 28.35
CA LYS A 403 0.19 -6.51 27.31
C LYS A 403 0.05 -5.85 25.94
N LEU A 404 -0.63 -4.70 25.90
CA LEU A 404 -0.83 -3.96 24.66
C LEU A 404 0.47 -3.36 24.13
N PHE A 405 1.32 -2.82 25.00
CA PHE A 405 2.61 -2.28 24.61
C PHE A 405 3.56 -3.37 24.10
N ASP A 406 3.63 -4.52 24.77
CA ASP A 406 4.41 -5.67 24.31
C ASP A 406 3.93 -6.18 22.96
N TYR A 407 2.61 -6.24 22.76
CA TYR A 407 2.02 -6.60 21.47
C TYR A 407 2.41 -5.60 20.39
N ALA A 408 2.27 -4.29 20.67
CA ALA A 408 2.60 -3.23 19.71
C ALA A 408 4.08 -3.26 19.33
N GLN A 409 4.99 -3.39 20.30
CA GLN A 409 6.43 -3.50 20.05
C GLN A 409 6.76 -4.71 19.20
N LYS A 410 6.25 -5.90 19.54
CA LYS A 410 6.47 -7.11 18.74
C LYS A 410 5.94 -6.94 17.32
N ARG A 411 4.74 -6.36 17.16
CA ARG A 411 4.12 -6.14 15.85
C ARG A 411 4.92 -5.14 15.02
N ILE A 412 5.29 -3.99 15.59
CA ILE A 412 6.14 -2.98 14.94
C ILE A 412 7.47 -3.57 14.53
N LEU A 413 8.17 -4.28 15.43
CA LEU A 413 9.46 -4.90 15.13
C LEU A 413 9.37 -5.94 14.02
N VAL A 414 8.31 -6.76 13.99
CA VAL A 414 8.09 -7.71 12.89
C VAL A 414 7.85 -6.96 11.58
N LEU A 415 7.01 -5.93 11.57
CA LEU A 415 6.78 -5.11 10.37
C LEU A 415 8.08 -4.46 9.89
N VAL A 416 8.89 -3.91 10.79
CA VAL A 416 10.19 -3.32 10.49
C VAL A 416 11.18 -4.35 9.94
N LYS A 417 11.29 -5.53 10.57
CA LYS A 417 12.18 -6.62 10.11
C LYS A 417 11.80 -7.15 8.73
N LEU A 418 10.50 -7.23 8.44
CA LEU A 418 9.98 -7.64 7.13
C LEU A 418 9.99 -6.51 6.10
N GLN A 419 10.47 -5.32 6.46
CA GLN A 419 10.39 -4.11 5.63
C GLN A 419 8.97 -3.86 5.10
N CYS A 420 7.98 -4.13 5.94
CA CYS A 420 6.58 -3.96 5.64
C CYS A 420 6.21 -2.47 5.69
N TYR A 421 5.98 -1.87 4.54
CA TYR A 421 5.65 -0.45 4.43
C TYR A 421 4.24 -0.13 4.94
N THR A 422 3.32 -1.11 4.95
CA THR A 422 1.95 -0.92 5.43
C THR A 422 1.42 -2.14 6.17
N GLY A 423 0.84 -1.94 7.35
CA GLY A 423 0.27 -3.03 8.15
C GLY A 423 -1.06 -2.66 8.79
N THR A 424 -2.09 -3.45 8.55
CA THR A 424 -3.41 -3.27 9.19
C THR A 424 -3.41 -3.80 10.61
N ILE A 425 -4.01 -3.04 11.53
CA ILE A 425 -4.30 -3.44 12.91
C ILE A 425 -5.80 -3.35 13.13
N GLU A 426 -6.41 -4.50 13.37
CA GLU A 426 -7.86 -4.62 13.62
C GLU A 426 -8.15 -4.61 15.13
N LEU A 427 -9.18 -3.87 15.53
CA LEU A 427 -9.60 -3.74 16.93
C LEU A 427 -9.95 -5.10 17.54
N HIS A 428 -10.80 -5.87 16.85
CA HIS A 428 -11.27 -7.18 17.33
C HIS A 428 -10.11 -8.17 17.49
N HIS A 429 -9.16 -8.19 16.56
CA HIS A 429 -8.00 -9.05 16.67
C HIS A 429 -7.17 -8.73 17.93
N VAL A 430 -6.95 -7.46 18.25
CA VAL A 430 -6.20 -7.06 19.46
C VAL A 430 -6.99 -7.41 20.72
N GLN A 431 -8.31 -7.15 20.74
CA GLN A 431 -9.21 -7.49 21.85
C GLN A 431 -9.17 -8.99 22.17
N GLU A 432 -9.33 -9.84 21.14
CA GLU A 432 -9.30 -11.29 21.28
C GLU A 432 -7.93 -11.81 21.68
N LYS A 433 -6.86 -11.31 21.02
CA LYS A 433 -5.50 -11.80 21.24
C LYS A 433 -4.97 -11.52 22.65
N LEU A 434 -5.37 -10.39 23.23
CA LEU A 434 -4.89 -9.95 24.54
C LEU A 434 -5.90 -10.18 25.67
N HIS A 435 -7.12 -10.61 25.33
CA HIS A 435 -8.26 -10.72 26.25
C HIS A 435 -8.58 -9.37 26.92
N LEU A 436 -8.62 -8.29 26.13
CA LEU A 436 -8.87 -6.92 26.59
C LEU A 436 -10.13 -6.37 25.91
N PRO A 437 -11.36 -6.76 26.33
CA PRO A 437 -12.60 -6.38 25.63
C PRO A 437 -12.88 -4.86 25.68
N CYS A 438 -12.40 -4.18 26.72
CA CYS A 438 -12.63 -2.75 26.94
C CYS A 438 -11.65 -1.84 26.18
N ILE A 439 -10.63 -2.38 25.50
CA ILE A 439 -9.67 -1.56 24.76
C ILE A 439 -10.35 -0.89 23.57
N THR A 440 -10.11 0.41 23.41
CA THR A 440 -10.64 1.22 22.30
C THR A 440 -9.63 1.35 21.18
N ILE A 441 -10.10 1.64 19.95
CA ILE A 441 -9.22 1.92 18.81
C ILE A 441 -8.23 3.06 19.10
N ASN A 442 -8.69 4.11 19.80
CA ASN A 442 -7.86 5.24 20.17
C ASN A 442 -6.79 4.85 21.21
N GLY A 443 -7.12 3.93 22.12
CA GLY A 443 -6.16 3.31 23.05
C GLY A 443 -5.04 2.60 22.31
N ILE A 444 -5.39 1.73 21.37
CA ILE A 444 -4.41 1.01 20.55
C ILE A 444 -3.54 2.00 19.77
N ILE A 445 -4.13 3.00 19.11
CA ILE A 445 -3.39 4.01 18.36
C ILE A 445 -2.42 4.78 19.26
N SER A 446 -2.84 5.19 20.46
CA SER A 446 -1.95 5.88 21.40
C SER A 446 -0.71 5.04 21.74
N VAL A 447 -0.89 3.75 21.97
CA VAL A 447 0.22 2.83 22.26
C VAL A 447 1.11 2.62 21.04
N PHE A 448 0.53 2.40 19.85
CA PHE A 448 1.30 2.25 18.62
C PHE A 448 2.09 3.51 18.23
N LYS A 449 1.53 4.72 18.45
CA LYS A 449 2.25 5.98 18.25
C LYS A 449 3.49 6.06 19.12
N GLU A 450 3.37 5.70 20.40
CA GLU A 450 4.52 5.73 21.31
C GLU A 450 5.52 4.63 20.97
N GLY A 451 5.06 3.43 20.62
CA GLY A 451 5.92 2.35 20.16
C GLY A 451 6.73 2.73 18.92
N LEU A 452 6.08 3.30 17.90
CA LEU A 452 6.73 3.78 16.68
C LEU A 452 7.72 4.91 16.95
N LYS A 453 7.38 5.84 17.84
CA LYS A 453 8.29 6.90 18.27
C LYS A 453 9.54 6.34 18.94
N GLN A 454 9.40 5.36 19.82
CA GLN A 454 10.54 4.67 20.44
C GLN A 454 11.37 3.91 19.40
N THR A 455 10.73 3.15 18.50
CA THR A 455 11.43 2.40 17.45
C THR A 455 12.18 3.32 16.49
N ALA A 456 11.58 4.44 16.06
CA ALA A 456 12.23 5.43 15.20
C ALA A 456 13.44 6.09 15.88
N ASN A 457 13.35 6.37 17.18
CA ASN A 457 14.46 6.93 17.96
C ASN A 457 15.57 5.91 18.21
N GLN A 458 15.23 4.63 18.40
CA GLN A 458 16.19 3.57 18.67
C GLN A 458 16.89 3.09 17.40
N TYR A 459 16.20 3.11 16.26
CA TYR A 459 16.71 2.67 14.96
C TYR A 459 16.53 3.76 13.88
N PRO A 460 17.15 4.95 14.06
CA PRO A 460 17.01 6.06 13.12
C PRO A 460 17.59 5.74 11.74
N GLN A 461 18.51 4.79 11.65
CA GLN A 461 19.08 4.26 10.42
C GLN A 461 18.17 3.24 9.69
N VAL A 462 17.06 2.83 10.32
CA VAL A 462 16.12 1.86 9.75
C VAL A 462 14.80 2.55 9.40
N LEU A 463 14.15 3.20 10.37
CA LEU A 463 12.82 3.79 10.19
C LEU A 463 12.92 5.31 10.07
N LYS A 464 12.60 5.84 8.88
CA LYS A 464 12.70 7.26 8.51
C LYS A 464 11.45 8.05 8.93
N LYS A 465 10.26 7.57 8.56
CA LYS A 465 8.97 8.20 8.90
C LYS A 465 7.90 7.14 9.13
N TRP A 466 6.83 7.55 9.79
CA TRP A 466 5.65 6.73 9.99
C TRP A 466 4.39 7.60 10.05
N TRP A 467 3.25 7.04 9.66
CA TRP A 467 1.93 7.63 9.87
C TRP A 467 0.87 6.55 10.13
N ILE A 468 -0.27 6.96 10.68
CA ILE A 468 -1.39 6.08 11.01
C ILE A 468 -2.63 6.63 10.36
N ASP A 469 -3.23 5.85 9.46
CA ASP A 469 -4.49 6.18 8.81
C ASP A 469 -5.65 5.49 9.53
N LEU A 470 -6.69 6.26 9.82
CA LEU A 470 -7.92 5.75 10.37
C LEU A 470 -8.76 5.20 9.21
N ASN A 471 -9.19 3.93 9.30
CA ASN A 471 -10.16 3.38 8.37
C ASN A 471 -11.51 4.10 8.57
N SER A 472 -11.74 5.21 7.85
CA SER A 472 -13.00 5.94 7.89
C SER A 472 -14.05 5.15 7.10
N LYS A 473 -14.90 4.39 7.79
CA LYS A 473 -16.20 4.01 7.22
C LYS A 473 -17.02 5.29 7.03
N ASN A 474 -17.69 5.40 5.90
CA ASN A 474 -18.76 6.36 5.68
C ASN A 474 -19.83 6.21 6.80
N GLY A 475 -20.07 7.27 7.55
CA GLY A 475 -21.42 7.59 8.03
C GLY A 475 -21.86 7.25 9.47
N SER A 476 -21.08 6.58 10.31
CA SER A 476 -21.46 6.41 11.73
C SER A 476 -20.23 6.27 12.63
N GLU A 477 -20.13 7.12 13.66
CA GLU A 477 -18.98 7.19 14.58
C GLU A 477 -18.73 5.91 15.39
N ASP A 478 -19.67 4.96 15.41
CA ASP A 478 -19.67 3.79 16.30
C ASP A 478 -19.04 2.50 15.75
N GLN A 479 -18.47 2.48 14.53
CA GLN A 479 -17.82 1.26 14.00
C GLN A 479 -16.47 1.52 13.34
N ARG A 480 -15.50 2.00 14.13
CA ARG A 480 -14.08 2.02 13.72
C ARG A 480 -13.44 0.66 14.00
N ASN A 481 -13.30 -0.16 12.97
CA ASN A 481 -12.87 -1.57 13.09
C ASN A 481 -11.33 -1.75 13.10
N GLY A 482 -10.54 -0.72 12.81
CA GLY A 482 -9.08 -0.84 12.72
C GLY A 482 -8.39 0.44 12.24
N PHE A 483 -7.07 0.40 12.13
CA PHE A 483 -6.24 1.44 11.51
C PHE A 483 -5.12 0.82 10.68
N LEU A 484 -4.57 1.62 9.76
CA LEU A 484 -3.45 1.24 8.90
C LEU A 484 -2.18 1.95 9.38
N LEU A 485 -1.12 1.17 9.64
CA LEU A 485 0.22 1.67 9.91
C LEU A 485 0.95 1.84 8.60
N HIS A 486 1.66 2.95 8.44
CA HIS A 486 2.57 3.18 7.33
C HIS A 486 3.98 3.43 7.85
N LEU A 487 4.97 2.77 7.27
CA LEU A 487 6.38 2.81 7.64
C LEU A 487 7.22 3.18 6.41
N GLU A 488 8.03 4.22 6.52
CA GLU A 488 9.03 4.62 5.53
C GLU A 488 10.42 4.31 6.09
N TYR A 489 11.23 3.52 5.36
CA TYR A 489 12.57 3.14 5.81
C TYR A 489 13.65 4.07 5.26
N VAL A 490 14.77 4.18 5.98
CA VAL A 490 15.95 4.90 5.50
C VAL A 490 16.61 4.09 4.39
N THR A 491 16.78 4.71 3.24
CA THR A 491 17.61 4.17 2.16
C THR A 491 19.05 4.58 2.45
N ASN A 492 19.92 3.62 2.79
CA ASN A 492 21.36 3.86 2.83
C ASN A 492 21.83 4.14 1.39
N SER A 493 22.17 5.40 1.14
CA SER A 493 22.85 5.89 -0.06
C SER A 493 24.33 5.54 -0.04
#